data_AF-A0A6L5ZUD0-F1
#
_entry.id   AF-A0A6L5ZUD0-F1
#
_cell.length_a   1.000
_cell.length_b   1.000
_cell.length_c   1.000
_cell.angle_alpha   90.00
_cell.angle_beta   90.00
_cell.angle_gamma   90.00
#
_symmetry.space_group_name_H-M   'P 1'
#
loop_
_entity.id
_entity.type
_entity.pdbx_description
1 polymer ?
#
loop_
_entity_poly.entity_id
_entity_poly.type
_entity_poly.pdbx_seq_one_letter_code
_entity_poly.pdbx_strand_id
1 'polypeptide(L)'
;MGHYISNLRDIEFCLFDLLGRESILGKSLYADLDRETAMGMLEEVKRLAENDLAASFIDGDREGVDFNPATGDAKLPASFKKSYKTFMDNEWWRIDAPVELGGTAIPPSVRWAIAEMVLGSNPSIHIYASGTAFAHVAYMYGTPEQKNIAKLMVDKQWGA
;
A
#
# COMPACT_ATOMS: atom_id res chain seq x y z
N MET A 1 -17.53 -13.17 -4.32
CA MET A 1 -17.25 -11.90 -5.01
C MET A 1 -17.74 -10.78 -4.10
N GLY A 2 -16.83 -9.89 -3.68
CA GLY A 2 -17.14 -8.71 -2.86
C GLY A 2 -17.74 -7.57 -3.67
N HIS A 3 -17.79 -6.36 -3.10
CA HIS A 3 -18.30 -5.17 -3.77
C HIS A 3 -17.35 -4.60 -4.84
N TYR A 4 -16.04 -4.86 -4.71
CA TYR A 4 -15.00 -4.31 -5.58
C TYR A 4 -14.66 -5.26 -6.73
N ILE A 5 -14.54 -4.72 -7.94
CA ILE A 5 -14.11 -5.41 -9.15
C ILE A 5 -13.03 -4.55 -9.79
N SER A 6 -11.80 -5.06 -9.89
CA SER A 6 -10.68 -4.31 -10.46
C SER A 6 -10.69 -4.34 -11.99
N ASN A 7 -10.25 -3.24 -12.60
CA ASN A 7 -10.04 -3.15 -14.05
C ASN A 7 -8.55 -3.33 -14.42
N LEU A 8 -7.98 -4.48 -14.03
CA LEU A 8 -6.57 -4.77 -14.26
C LEU A 8 -6.17 -4.72 -15.75
N ARG A 9 -7.10 -5.02 -16.66
CA ARG A 9 -6.84 -4.95 -18.10
C ARG A 9 -6.54 -3.52 -18.56
N ASP A 10 -7.27 -2.54 -18.03
CA ASP A 10 -7.05 -1.12 -18.36
C ASP A 10 -5.77 -0.58 -17.71
N ILE A 11 -5.47 -1.01 -16.48
CA ILE A 11 -4.19 -0.73 -15.82
C ILE A 11 -3.02 -1.25 -16.68
N GLU A 12 -3.08 -2.50 -17.14
CA GLU A 12 -2.06 -3.09 -18.00
C GLU A 12 -1.88 -2.29 -19.30
N PHE A 13 -2.98 -1.96 -19.98
CA PHE A 13 -2.96 -1.12 -21.18
C PHE A 13 -2.29 0.23 -20.91
N CYS A 14 -2.68 0.92 -19.84
CA CYS A 14 -2.12 2.22 -19.48
C CYS A 14 -0.61 2.12 -19.22
N LEU A 15 -0.16 1.12 -18.47
CA LEU A 15 1.26 0.97 -18.12
C LEU A 15 2.12 0.60 -19.34
N PHE A 16 1.69 -0.36 -20.16
CA PHE A 16 2.56 -0.95 -21.17
C PHE A 16 2.29 -0.43 -22.58
N ASP A 17 1.02 -0.32 -22.97
CA ASP A 17 0.65 0.08 -24.34
C ASP A 17 0.68 1.61 -24.51
N LEU A 18 0.20 2.36 -23.49
CA LEU A 18 0.17 3.82 -23.52
C LEU A 18 1.47 4.46 -23.01
N LEU A 19 1.90 4.07 -21.80
CA LEU A 19 3.04 4.71 -21.13
C LEU A 19 4.39 4.06 -21.43
N GLY A 20 4.41 2.89 -22.10
CA GLY A 20 5.64 2.21 -22.51
C GLY A 20 6.59 1.89 -21.34
N ARG A 21 6.08 1.45 -20.19
CA ARG A 21 6.91 1.24 -18.98
C ARG A 21 8.03 0.20 -19.13
N GLU A 22 7.92 -0.73 -20.08
CA GLU A 22 9.03 -1.65 -20.45
C GLU A 22 10.32 -0.92 -20.87
N SER A 23 10.23 0.36 -21.25
CA SER A 23 11.42 1.17 -21.52
C SER A 23 12.32 1.35 -20.29
N ILE A 24 11.76 1.32 -19.07
CA ILE A 24 12.49 1.55 -17.79
C ILE A 24 12.49 0.34 -16.85
N LEU A 25 11.51 -0.56 -16.97
CA LEU A 25 11.45 -1.78 -16.15
C LEU A 25 12.56 -2.76 -16.56
N GLY A 26 13.11 -3.48 -15.58
CA GLY A 26 14.24 -4.39 -15.74
C GLY A 26 15.58 -3.68 -15.99
N LYS A 27 15.66 -2.37 -15.72
CA LYS A 27 16.84 -1.55 -16.03
C LYS A 27 17.18 -0.56 -14.91
N SER A 28 18.47 -0.29 -14.75
CA SER A 28 19.00 0.75 -13.85
C SER A 28 18.35 0.68 -12.45
N LEU A 29 17.66 1.74 -12.00
CA LEU A 29 17.01 1.82 -10.70
C LEU A 29 15.93 0.74 -10.48
N TYR A 30 15.35 0.19 -11.55
CA TYR A 30 14.30 -0.82 -11.51
C TYR A 30 14.79 -2.15 -12.11
N ALA A 31 16.06 -2.50 -11.89
CA ALA A 31 16.67 -3.72 -12.43
C ALA A 31 15.93 -5.00 -12.02
N ASP A 32 15.40 -5.03 -10.79
CA ASP A 32 14.70 -6.20 -10.23
C ASP A 32 13.19 -6.19 -10.51
N LEU A 33 12.68 -5.21 -11.26
CA LEU A 33 11.26 -5.08 -11.58
C LEU A 33 11.08 -5.03 -13.09
N ASP A 34 10.90 -6.19 -13.71
CA ASP A 34 10.50 -6.31 -15.12
C ASP A 34 8.97 -6.31 -15.28
N ARG A 35 8.48 -6.46 -16.52
CA ARG A 35 7.05 -6.49 -16.81
C ARG A 35 6.35 -7.67 -16.14
N GLU A 36 6.95 -8.85 -16.16
CA GLU A 36 6.37 -10.06 -15.58
C GLU A 36 6.21 -9.90 -14.08
N THR A 37 7.24 -9.41 -13.40
CA THR A 37 7.21 -9.11 -11.96
C THR A 37 6.16 -8.05 -11.64
N ALA A 38 6.11 -6.95 -12.41
CA ALA A 38 5.11 -5.90 -12.21
C ALA A 38 3.66 -6.42 -12.41
N MET A 39 3.44 -7.26 -13.42
CA MET A 39 2.12 -7.89 -13.64
C MET A 39 1.76 -8.86 -12.54
N GLY A 40 2.70 -9.69 -12.07
CA GLY A 40 2.48 -10.58 -10.92
C GLY A 40 2.11 -9.81 -9.65
N MET A 41 2.76 -8.67 -9.39
CA MET A 41 2.39 -7.79 -8.28
C MET A 41 0.95 -7.26 -8.43
N LEU A 42 0.58 -6.79 -9.62
CA LEU A 42 -0.76 -6.26 -9.88
C LEU A 42 -1.85 -7.34 -9.77
N GLU A 43 -1.58 -8.56 -10.24
CA GLU A 43 -2.49 -9.70 -10.12
C GLU A 43 -2.72 -10.11 -8.67
N GLU A 44 -1.66 -10.15 -7.85
CA GLU A 44 -1.81 -10.50 -6.44
C GLU A 44 -2.54 -9.40 -5.65
N VAL A 45 -2.26 -8.13 -5.93
CA VAL A 45 -3.01 -7.03 -5.31
C VAL A 45 -4.47 -7.04 -5.76
N LYS A 46 -4.77 -7.35 -7.02
CA LYS A 46 -6.15 -7.57 -7.49
C LYS A 46 -6.84 -8.63 -6.65
N ARG A 47 -6.21 -9.80 -6.46
CA ARG A 47 -6.77 -10.90 -5.67
C ARG A 47 -7.05 -10.46 -4.23
N LEU A 48 -6.10 -9.78 -3.59
CA LEU A 48 -6.26 -9.25 -2.24
C LEU A 48 -7.38 -8.20 -2.17
N ALA A 49 -7.42 -7.27 -3.10
CA ALA A 49 -8.40 -6.18 -3.16
C ALA A 49 -9.83 -6.71 -3.30
N GLU A 50 -10.08 -7.65 -4.20
CA GLU A 50 -11.43 -8.20 -4.46
C GLU A 50 -11.93 -9.17 -3.38
N ASN A 51 -11.04 -9.64 -2.52
CA ASN A 51 -11.35 -10.60 -1.45
C ASN A 51 -11.04 -10.00 -0.08
N ASP A 52 -9.80 -10.12 0.38
CA ASP A 52 -9.39 -9.86 1.75
C ASP A 52 -9.59 -8.40 2.19
N LEU A 53 -9.33 -7.43 1.31
CA LEU A 53 -9.43 -6.01 1.64
C LEU A 53 -10.89 -5.51 1.58
N ALA A 54 -11.62 -5.87 0.53
CA ALA A 54 -13.03 -5.53 0.35
C ALA A 54 -13.94 -6.18 1.42
N ALA A 55 -13.52 -7.28 2.04
CA ALA A 55 -14.32 -8.02 3.02
C ALA A 55 -14.80 -7.16 4.20
N SER A 56 -14.02 -6.16 4.62
CA SER A 56 -14.36 -5.28 5.76
C SER A 56 -14.98 -3.95 5.35
N PHE A 57 -15.23 -3.71 4.07
CA PHE A 57 -15.69 -2.40 3.59
C PHE A 57 -17.06 -2.02 4.16
N ILE A 58 -18.04 -2.92 4.07
CA ILE A 58 -19.40 -2.67 4.58
C ILE A 58 -19.39 -2.64 6.11
N ASP A 59 -18.76 -3.63 6.75
CA ASP A 59 -18.70 -3.71 8.22
C ASP A 59 -18.03 -2.46 8.82
N GLY A 60 -16.96 -1.97 8.19
CA GLY A 60 -16.25 -0.76 8.60
C GLY A 60 -17.14 0.49 8.61
N ASP A 61 -18.00 0.64 7.59
CA ASP A 61 -18.98 1.72 7.50
C ASP A 61 -20.11 1.58 8.53
N ARG A 62 -20.65 0.36 8.70
CA ARG A 62 -21.83 0.12 9.56
C ARG A 62 -21.50 0.15 11.05
N GLU A 63 -20.35 -0.39 11.46
CA GLU A 63 -19.93 -0.40 12.86
C GLU A 63 -19.27 0.91 13.27
N GLY A 64 -18.48 1.52 12.38
CA GLY A 64 -17.74 2.75 12.66
C GLY A 64 -16.67 2.59 13.74
N VAL A 65 -16.14 3.72 14.21
CA VAL A 65 -15.12 3.76 15.27
C VAL A 65 -15.78 4.02 16.62
N ASP A 66 -15.52 3.14 17.59
CA ASP A 66 -15.92 3.35 18.99
C ASP A 66 -14.88 4.24 19.69
N PHE A 67 -15.20 5.52 19.84
CA PHE A 67 -14.32 6.51 20.46
C PHE A 67 -14.69 6.77 21.92
N ASN A 68 -13.73 6.58 22.82
CA ASN A 68 -13.87 6.88 24.24
C ASN A 68 -13.27 8.27 24.55
N PRO A 69 -14.08 9.32 24.77
CA PRO A 69 -13.57 10.67 25.03
C PRO A 69 -12.85 10.82 26.37
N ALA A 70 -13.07 9.91 27.33
CA ALA A 70 -12.39 9.96 28.62
C ALA A 70 -10.94 9.45 28.57
N THR A 71 -10.63 8.52 27.66
CA THR A 71 -9.28 7.95 27.48
C THR A 71 -8.58 8.43 26.21
N GLY A 72 -9.35 8.91 25.22
CA GLY A 72 -8.85 9.19 23.87
C GLY A 72 -8.72 7.94 22.99
N ASP A 73 -9.14 6.76 23.48
CA ASP A 73 -9.04 5.51 22.71
C ASP A 73 -10.05 5.49 21.56
N ALA A 74 -9.59 5.07 20.38
CA ALA A 74 -10.42 4.85 19.21
C ALA A 74 -10.33 3.38 18.78
N LYS A 75 -11.41 2.62 18.96
CA LYS A 75 -11.46 1.19 18.62
C LYS A 75 -12.04 0.98 17.23
N LEU A 76 -11.26 0.31 16.38
CA LEU A 76 -11.67 -0.08 15.04
C LEU A 76 -12.42 -1.42 15.03
N PRO A 77 -13.36 -1.62 14.08
CA PRO A 77 -14.04 -2.88 13.84
C PRO A 77 -13.07 -4.05 13.71
N ALA A 78 -13.45 -5.23 14.21
CA ALA A 78 -12.60 -6.41 14.17
C ALA A 78 -12.32 -6.87 12.73
N SER A 79 -13.32 -6.76 11.86
CA SER A 79 -13.21 -7.05 10.43
C SER A 79 -12.20 -6.12 9.74
N PHE A 80 -12.25 -4.81 10.02
CA PHE A 80 -11.30 -3.85 9.46
C PHE A 80 -9.86 -4.17 9.88
N LYS A 81 -9.63 -4.43 11.18
CA LYS A 81 -8.29 -4.81 11.69
C LYS A 81 -7.76 -6.06 11.01
N LYS A 82 -8.63 -7.03 10.67
CA LYS A 82 -8.24 -8.23 9.93
C LYS A 82 -7.78 -7.87 8.51
N SER A 83 -8.56 -7.10 7.75
CA SER A 83 -8.17 -6.68 6.40
C SER A 83 -6.87 -5.85 6.39
N TYR A 84 -6.74 -4.91 7.33
CA TYR A 84 -5.50 -4.14 7.52
C TYR A 84 -4.31 -5.04 7.83
N LYS A 85 -4.48 -5.99 8.76
CA LYS A 85 -3.42 -6.95 9.09
C LYS A 85 -3.04 -7.81 7.88
N THR A 86 -3.99 -8.25 7.07
CA THR A 86 -3.68 -8.98 5.83
C THR A 86 -2.82 -8.14 4.88
N PHE A 87 -3.14 -6.85 4.69
CA PHE A 87 -2.30 -5.96 3.89
C PHE A 87 -0.88 -5.83 4.45
N MET A 88 -0.76 -5.67 5.78
CA MET A 88 0.53 -5.52 6.45
C MET A 88 1.38 -6.80 6.45
N ASP A 89 0.77 -7.96 6.66
CA ASP A 89 1.44 -9.27 6.69
C ASP A 89 1.96 -9.70 5.31
N ASN A 90 1.33 -9.23 4.23
CA ASN A 90 1.81 -9.41 2.86
C ASN A 90 2.85 -8.35 2.44
N GLU A 91 3.26 -7.49 3.38
CA GLU A 91 4.33 -6.50 3.22
C GLU A 91 4.13 -5.45 2.11
N TRP A 92 2.88 -5.22 1.67
CA TRP A 92 2.58 -4.21 0.64
C TRP A 92 2.93 -2.78 1.06
N TRP A 93 3.11 -2.53 2.36
CA TRP A 93 3.63 -1.27 2.91
C TRP A 93 5.07 -0.96 2.47
N ARG A 94 5.86 -1.96 2.04
CA ARG A 94 7.26 -1.77 1.57
C ARG A 94 7.34 -0.95 0.30
N ILE A 95 6.27 -0.94 -0.51
CA ILE A 95 6.19 -0.13 -1.74
C ILE A 95 6.37 1.36 -1.47
N ASP A 96 5.96 1.83 -0.30
CA ASP A 96 6.04 3.23 0.09
C ASP A 96 7.25 3.55 1.00
N ALA A 97 7.95 2.53 1.51
CA ALA A 97 9.13 2.71 2.36
C ALA A 97 10.38 3.14 1.53
N PRO A 98 11.36 3.81 2.14
CA PRO A 98 12.67 4.03 1.52
C PRO A 98 13.37 2.73 1.14
N VAL A 99 13.99 2.69 -0.03
CA VAL A 99 14.74 1.52 -0.51
C VAL A 99 15.87 1.17 0.46
N GLU A 100 16.56 2.18 0.99
CA GLU A 100 17.64 2.02 1.98
C GLU A 100 17.16 1.44 3.32
N LEU A 101 15.85 1.48 3.57
CA LEU A 101 15.21 0.93 4.76
C LEU A 101 14.41 -0.35 4.46
N GLY A 102 14.67 -0.99 3.32
CA GLY A 102 14.01 -2.26 2.93
C GLY A 102 12.70 -2.08 2.16
N GLY A 103 12.45 -0.89 1.62
CA GLY A 103 11.39 -0.63 0.66
C GLY A 103 11.71 -1.19 -0.73
N THR A 104 10.70 -1.18 -1.60
CA THR A 104 10.80 -1.70 -2.97
C THR A 104 11.07 -0.55 -3.94
N ALA A 105 12.11 -0.66 -4.78
CA ALA A 105 12.35 0.28 -5.86
C ALA A 105 11.30 0.06 -6.97
N ILE A 106 10.37 1.00 -7.11
CA ILE A 106 9.21 0.87 -8.02
C ILE A 106 8.87 2.22 -8.64
N PRO A 107 8.58 2.30 -9.96
CA PRO A 107 8.20 3.56 -10.57
C PRO A 107 6.83 4.02 -10.07
N PRO A 108 6.60 5.34 -9.91
CA PRO A 108 5.35 5.86 -9.36
C PRO A 108 4.08 5.38 -10.09
N SER A 109 4.16 5.15 -11.40
CA SER A 109 3.03 4.65 -12.20
C SER A 109 2.58 3.25 -11.78
N VAL A 110 3.51 2.32 -11.54
CA VAL A 110 3.17 0.97 -11.05
C VAL A 110 2.72 1.03 -9.59
N ARG A 111 3.40 1.84 -8.76
CA ARG A 111 2.99 2.09 -7.37
C ARG A 111 1.55 2.57 -7.27
N TRP A 112 1.16 3.56 -8.07
CA TRP A 112 -0.19 4.12 -8.02
C TRP A 112 -1.24 3.19 -8.63
N ALA A 113 -0.90 2.38 -9.63
CA ALA A 113 -1.77 1.32 -10.12
C ALA A 113 -2.10 0.27 -9.04
N ILE A 114 -1.11 -0.09 -8.20
CA ILE A 114 -1.32 -0.94 -7.03
C ILE A 114 -2.22 -0.23 -6.00
N ALA A 115 -1.89 1.03 -5.68
CA ALA A 115 -2.65 1.81 -4.69
C ALA A 115 -4.11 2.02 -5.11
N GLU A 116 -4.40 2.20 -6.40
CA GLU A 116 -5.76 2.32 -6.93
C GLU A 116 -6.64 1.15 -6.51
N MET A 117 -6.14 -0.08 -6.59
CA MET A 117 -6.92 -1.27 -6.22
C MET A 117 -7.16 -1.39 -4.72
N VAL A 118 -6.20 -0.99 -3.90
CA VAL A 118 -6.38 -0.88 -2.44
C VAL A 118 -7.41 0.20 -2.12
N LEU A 119 -7.32 1.36 -2.77
CA LEU A 119 -8.23 2.48 -2.59
C LEU A 119 -9.67 2.16 -3.04
N GLY A 120 -9.82 1.41 -4.14
CA GLY A 120 -11.13 0.99 -4.64
C GLY A 120 -11.80 -0.08 -3.79
N SER A 121 -11.01 -0.96 -3.17
CA SER A 121 -11.52 -2.02 -2.28
C SER A 121 -11.80 -1.51 -0.87
N ASN A 122 -10.87 -0.79 -0.26
CA ASN A 122 -11.05 -0.20 1.06
C ASN A 122 -10.03 0.94 1.28
N PRO A 123 -10.40 2.20 1.04
CA PRO A 123 -9.46 3.32 1.04
C PRO A 123 -8.87 3.61 2.43
N SER A 124 -9.60 3.29 3.49
CA SER A 124 -9.11 3.45 4.86
C SER A 124 -7.88 2.57 5.12
N ILE A 125 -7.77 1.39 4.51
CA ILE A 125 -6.58 0.53 4.65
C ILE A 125 -5.34 1.24 4.11
N HIS A 126 -5.44 1.87 2.93
CA HIS A 126 -4.32 2.63 2.34
C HIS A 126 -3.87 3.77 3.25
N ILE A 127 -4.84 4.48 3.84
CA ILE A 127 -4.56 5.61 4.75
C ILE A 127 -3.87 5.12 6.02
N TYR A 128 -4.41 4.11 6.71
CA TYR A 128 -3.78 3.58 7.93
C TYR A 128 -2.39 3.00 7.69
N ALA A 129 -2.14 2.45 6.48
CA ALA A 129 -0.83 1.89 6.11
C ALA A 129 0.19 2.95 5.64
N SER A 130 -0.18 4.25 5.57
CA SER A 130 0.68 5.31 5.03
C SER A 130 1.88 5.70 5.92
N GLY A 131 2.04 5.07 7.10
CA GLY A 131 3.15 5.36 8.02
C GLY A 131 4.53 5.21 7.37
N THR A 132 4.71 4.25 6.46
CA THR A 132 5.98 4.06 5.73
C THR A 132 6.23 5.15 4.68
N ALA A 133 5.17 5.71 4.08
CA ALA A 133 5.29 6.88 3.21
C ALA A 133 5.73 8.12 4.01
N PHE A 134 5.26 8.29 5.24
CA PHE A 134 5.71 9.37 6.13
C PHE A 134 7.17 9.17 6.56
N ALA A 135 7.56 7.92 6.84
CA ALA A 135 8.95 7.57 7.07
C ALA A 135 9.82 7.91 5.84
N HIS A 136 9.30 7.74 4.63
CA HIS A 136 9.99 8.11 3.40
C HIS A 136 10.29 9.61 3.34
N VAL A 137 9.31 10.45 3.63
CA VAL A 137 9.51 11.91 3.69
C VAL A 137 10.56 12.27 4.74
N ALA A 138 10.45 11.70 5.94
CA ALA A 138 11.42 11.93 7.01
C ALA A 138 12.84 11.47 6.64
N TYR A 139 12.98 10.35 5.92
CA TYR A 139 14.27 9.83 5.49
C TYR A 139 14.92 10.68 4.39
N MET A 140 14.12 11.13 3.42
CA MET A 140 14.64 11.88 2.27
C MET A 140 15.04 13.32 2.63
N TYR A 141 14.23 13.98 3.46
CA TYR A 141 14.37 15.41 3.73
C TYR A 141 14.81 15.74 5.16
N GLY A 142 14.91 14.74 6.03
CA GLY A 142 15.26 14.95 7.43
C GLY A 142 16.76 15.08 7.70
N THR A 143 17.08 15.62 8.88
CA THR A 143 18.43 15.61 9.47
C THR A 143 18.91 14.18 9.74
N PRO A 144 20.20 13.92 9.98
CA PRO A 144 20.70 12.58 10.34
C PRO A 144 19.91 11.92 11.49
N GLU A 145 19.52 12.70 12.50
CA GLU A 145 18.68 12.22 13.61
C GLU A 145 17.28 11.81 13.13
N GLN A 146 16.65 12.61 12.25
CA GLN A 146 15.33 12.31 11.69
C GLN A 146 15.35 11.10 10.75
N LYS A 147 16.47 10.84 10.05
CA LYS A 147 16.65 9.61 9.27
C LYS A 147 16.70 8.36 10.17
N ASN A 148 17.30 8.47 11.36
CA ASN A 148 17.23 7.40 12.35
C ASN A 148 15.80 7.18 12.87
N ILE A 149 15.02 8.26 13.05
CA ILE A 149 13.59 8.15 13.38
C ILE A 149 12.82 7.46 12.26
N ALA A 150 13.05 7.82 10.99
CA ALA A 150 12.44 7.14 9.85
C ALA A 150 12.74 5.64 9.84
N LYS A 151 13.97 5.24 10.18
CA LYS A 151 14.32 3.83 10.36
C LYS A 151 13.47 3.18 11.46
N LEU A 152 13.28 3.83 12.60
CA LEU A 152 12.42 3.31 13.67
C LEU A 152 10.95 3.20 13.24
N MET A 153 10.44 4.19 12.48
CA MET A 153 9.08 4.15 11.94
C MET A 153 8.86 2.89 11.09
N VAL A 154 9.82 2.56 10.21
CA VAL A 154 9.77 1.37 9.36
C VAL A 154 9.93 0.09 10.19
N ASP A 155 10.99 -0.01 11.00
CA ASP A 155 11.33 -1.21 11.78
C ASP A 155 10.23 -1.59 12.80
N LYS A 156 9.46 -0.60 13.27
CA LYS A 156 8.38 -0.77 14.26
C LYS A 156 6.98 -0.64 13.66
N GLN A 157 6.87 -0.49 12.34
CA GLN A 157 5.59 -0.31 11.63
C GLN A 157 4.70 0.76 12.29
N TRP A 158 5.27 1.94 12.56
CA TRP A 158 4.48 3.06 13.06
C TRP A 158 3.35 3.38 12.07
N GLY A 159 2.16 3.67 12.61
CA GLY A 159 0.99 4.03 11.81
C GLY A 159 1.11 5.42 11.19
N ALA A 160 0.10 5.75 10.37
CA ALA A 160 -0.15 7.11 9.88
C ALA A 160 -0.57 8.06 11.02
#